data_AF-A0A1R3I0Z0-F1
#
_entry.id   AF-A0A1R3I0Z0-F1
#
_cell.length_a   1.000
_cell.length_b   1.000
_cell.length_c   1.000
_cell.angle_alpha   90.00
_cell.angle_beta   90.00
_cell.angle_gamma   90.00
#
_symmetry.space_group_name_H-M   'P 1'
#
loop_
_entity.id
_entity.type
_entity.pdbx_description
1 polymer ?
#
loop_
_entity_poly.entity_id
_entity_poly.type
_entity_poly.pdbx_seq_one_letter_code
_entity_poly.pdbx_strand_id
1 'polypeptide(L)'
;MAMEVNEMLFMNKGDGENSYVKNAALYTVPKLTSEGGLPLNKGKIYISKTSPPAVIKAYLTQFQEDFISFLKCRSLEMVSNGRMVLIIHGRESEDPTTDRDHNYNWEVLGNAMSCMVSQGLIDEEKLDSFNIPYYIASKDEVEGLVKKEGSFTIEFIDLIAINTLDITRSTPESRANLIRSITESIISTQFGEEIMHKLYDKVTEIIIEDSKLGKEVTKRVSIVAVLKKIK
;
A
#
# COMPACT_ATOMS: atom_id res chain seq x y z
N MET A 1 21.20 13.93 -27.38
CA MET A 1 20.54 15.20 -27.01
C MET A 1 19.90 15.00 -25.65
N ALA A 2 20.29 15.76 -24.63
CA ALA A 2 19.58 15.77 -23.36
C ALA A 2 18.20 16.39 -23.60
N MET A 3 17.13 15.74 -23.13
CA MET A 3 15.79 16.32 -23.15
C MET A 3 15.71 17.43 -22.09
N GLU A 4 15.29 18.63 -22.50
CA GLU A 4 15.03 19.74 -21.60
C GLU A 4 13.63 19.58 -20.99
N VAL A 5 13.54 19.59 -19.66
CA VAL A 5 12.26 19.51 -18.93
C VAL A 5 11.73 20.93 -18.79
N ASN A 6 10.73 21.27 -19.61
CA ASN A 6 10.16 22.63 -19.64
C ASN A 6 9.30 22.94 -18.40
N GLU A 7 8.60 21.94 -17.86
CA GLU A 7 7.73 22.11 -16.69
C GLU A 7 7.62 20.78 -15.93
N MET A 8 7.65 20.85 -14.60
CA MET A 8 7.41 19.72 -13.71
C MET A 8 6.19 20.03 -12.86
N LEU A 9 5.10 19.29 -13.09
CA LEU A 9 3.86 19.43 -12.34
C LEU A 9 3.80 18.34 -11.27
N PHE A 10 3.65 18.77 -10.01
CA PHE A 10 3.37 17.85 -8.91
C PHE A 10 1.86 17.72 -8.75
N MET A 11 1.34 16.51 -8.96
CA MET A 11 -0.07 16.21 -8.78
C MET A 11 -0.38 16.13 -7.28
N ASN A 12 -0.55 17.28 -6.62
CA ASN A 12 -0.80 17.35 -5.16
C ASN A 12 -2.19 17.91 -4.81
N LYS A 13 -2.96 18.39 -5.79
CA LYS A 13 -4.27 19.06 -5.63
C LYS A 13 -5.16 18.82 -6.86
N GLY A 14 -6.48 19.01 -6.72
CA GLY A 14 -7.42 19.04 -7.84
C GLY A 14 -8.89 19.01 -7.39
N ASP A 15 -9.77 19.61 -8.21
CA ASP A 15 -11.23 19.66 -8.01
C ASP A 15 -11.98 18.90 -9.12
N GLY A 16 -13.19 18.41 -8.84
CA GLY A 16 -14.01 17.64 -9.79
C GLY A 16 -13.84 16.11 -9.68
N GLU A 17 -14.70 15.36 -10.37
CA GLU A 17 -14.79 13.88 -10.25
C GLU A 17 -13.52 13.16 -10.72
N ASN A 18 -12.78 13.73 -11.67
CA ASN A 18 -11.53 13.14 -12.20
C ASN A 18 -10.27 13.62 -11.47
N SER A 19 -10.40 14.50 -10.47
CA SER A 19 -9.26 15.13 -9.80
C SER A 19 -8.28 14.13 -9.19
N TYR A 20 -7.01 14.53 -9.12
CA TYR A 20 -5.98 13.75 -8.42
C TYR A 20 -6.40 13.46 -6.98
N VAL A 21 -6.84 14.42 -6.17
CA VAL A 21 -7.18 14.14 -4.75
C VAL A 21 -8.24 13.05 -4.61
N LYS A 22 -9.19 12.93 -5.55
CA LYS A 22 -10.23 11.89 -5.53
C LYS A 22 -9.80 10.55 -6.15
N ASN A 23 -8.88 10.56 -7.13
CA ASN A 23 -8.47 9.37 -7.89
C ASN A 23 -6.99 8.99 -7.71
N ALA A 24 -6.27 9.66 -6.81
CA ALA A 24 -4.89 9.35 -6.42
C ALA A 24 -4.84 8.22 -5.41
N ALA A 25 -5.95 7.96 -4.73
CA ALA A 25 -6.11 6.74 -3.97
C ALA A 25 -6.14 5.58 -4.98
N LEU A 26 -4.98 4.96 -5.21
CA LEU A 26 -4.85 3.62 -5.82
C LEU A 26 -5.40 2.52 -4.87
N TYR A 27 -6.30 2.91 -3.97
CA TYR A 27 -6.38 2.43 -2.61
C TYR A 27 -7.84 2.51 -2.15
N THR A 28 -8.70 1.76 -2.83
CA THR A 28 -10.02 1.40 -2.31
C THR A 28 -9.88 0.15 -1.43
N VAL A 29 -10.69 0.06 -0.36
CA VAL A 29 -10.72 -1.16 0.46
C VAL A 29 -11.30 -2.29 -0.38
N PRO A 30 -10.59 -3.42 -0.59
CA PRO A 30 -11.15 -4.54 -1.32
C PRO A 30 -12.37 -5.11 -0.58
N LYS A 31 -13.38 -5.54 -1.34
CA LYS A 31 -14.54 -6.22 -0.76
C LYS A 31 -14.14 -7.61 -0.26
N LEU A 32 -13.90 -7.74 1.05
CA LEU A 32 -13.40 -8.96 1.70
C LEU A 32 -14.44 -9.66 2.58
N THR A 33 -15.68 -9.69 2.09
CA THR A 33 -16.80 -10.42 2.72
C THR A 33 -17.26 -11.56 1.84
N SER A 34 -17.62 -12.69 2.44
CA SER A 34 -18.28 -13.81 1.74
C SER A 34 -19.67 -13.42 1.24
N GLU A 35 -20.31 -14.29 0.46
CA GLU A 35 -21.71 -14.11 0.03
C GLU A 35 -22.67 -14.01 1.23
N GLY A 36 -22.34 -14.66 2.35
CA GLY A 36 -23.08 -14.57 3.62
C GLY A 36 -22.70 -13.37 4.49
N GLY A 37 -21.89 -12.42 3.99
CA GLY A 37 -21.47 -11.23 4.72
C GLY A 37 -20.36 -11.46 5.75
N LEU A 38 -19.77 -12.66 5.81
CA LEU A 38 -18.75 -12.99 6.80
C LEU A 38 -17.36 -12.48 6.36
N PRO A 39 -16.54 -11.96 7.28
CA PRO A 39 -15.18 -11.52 6.95
C PRO A 39 -14.29 -12.68 6.49
N LEU A 40 -13.58 -12.47 5.38
CA LEU A 40 -12.70 -13.48 4.77
C LEU A 40 -11.27 -13.45 5.32
N ASN A 41 -10.79 -12.31 5.82
CA ASN A 41 -9.40 -12.12 6.27
C ASN A 41 -9.28 -12.11 7.80
N LYS A 42 -9.87 -13.12 8.46
CA LYS A 42 -9.96 -13.15 9.93
C LYS A 42 -8.61 -13.03 10.64
N GLY A 43 -8.57 -12.21 11.69
CA GLY A 43 -7.38 -11.93 12.49
C GLY A 43 -6.24 -11.25 11.74
N LYS A 44 -6.48 -10.75 10.52
CA LYS A 44 -5.49 -10.10 9.67
C LYS A 44 -6.07 -8.82 9.06
N ILE A 45 -5.23 -7.81 8.94
CA ILE A 45 -5.63 -6.51 8.37
C ILE A 45 -5.12 -6.33 6.93
N TYR A 46 -4.32 -7.26 6.43
CA TYR A 46 -3.75 -7.26 5.08
C TYR A 46 -3.48 -8.69 4.62
N ILE A 47 -2.96 -8.87 3.40
CA ILE A 47 -2.51 -10.16 2.88
C ILE A 47 -1.44 -10.75 3.80
N SER A 48 -1.64 -12.02 4.18
CA SER A 48 -0.77 -12.80 5.05
C SER A 48 -0.64 -14.22 4.50
N LYS A 49 0.39 -14.96 4.95
CA LYS A 49 0.55 -16.40 4.67
C LYS A 49 -0.64 -17.26 5.12
N THR A 50 -1.41 -16.75 6.08
CA THR A 50 -2.62 -17.42 6.60
C THR A 50 -3.90 -16.99 5.88
N SER A 51 -3.83 -16.00 4.99
CA SER A 51 -5.00 -15.50 4.28
C SER A 51 -5.46 -16.51 3.22
N PRO A 52 -6.78 -16.72 3.06
CA PRO A 52 -7.28 -17.59 2.01
C PRO A 52 -7.02 -16.99 0.61
N PRO A 53 -6.92 -17.81 -0.45
CA PRO A 53 -6.66 -17.32 -1.81
C PRO A 53 -7.67 -16.27 -2.31
N ALA A 54 -8.91 -16.31 -1.81
CA ALA A 54 -9.93 -15.32 -2.12
C ALA A 54 -9.54 -13.89 -1.70
N VAL A 55 -8.81 -13.73 -0.58
CA VAL A 55 -8.33 -12.42 -0.11
C VAL A 55 -7.30 -11.86 -1.09
N ILE A 56 -6.31 -12.67 -1.48
CA ILE A 56 -5.27 -12.27 -2.44
C ILE A 56 -5.91 -11.83 -3.76
N LYS A 57 -6.85 -12.63 -4.27
CA LYS A 57 -7.58 -12.31 -5.50
C LYS A 57 -8.35 -10.99 -5.38
N ALA A 58 -9.04 -10.76 -4.28
CA ALA A 58 -9.82 -9.53 -4.08
C ALA A 58 -8.94 -8.27 -4.02
N TYR A 59 -7.80 -8.33 -3.32
CA TYR A 59 -6.81 -7.25 -3.33
C TYR A 59 -6.28 -6.97 -4.74
N LEU A 60 -5.90 -8.02 -5.48
CA LEU A 60 -5.43 -7.87 -6.86
C LEU A 60 -6.52 -7.28 -7.77
N THR A 61 -7.76 -7.77 -7.69
CA THR A 61 -8.87 -7.24 -8.48
C THR A 61 -9.11 -5.76 -8.18
N GLN A 62 -9.13 -5.36 -6.90
CA GLN A 62 -9.32 -3.96 -6.53
C GLN A 62 -8.18 -3.08 -7.09
N PHE A 63 -6.93 -3.52 -6.92
CA PHE A 63 -5.78 -2.80 -7.47
C PHE A 63 -5.87 -2.65 -9.00
N GLN A 64 -6.29 -3.70 -9.71
CA GLN A 64 -6.46 -3.64 -11.16
C GLN A 64 -7.52 -2.61 -11.58
N GLU A 65 -8.65 -2.57 -10.88
CA GLU A 65 -9.74 -1.61 -11.13
C GLU A 65 -9.30 -0.18 -10.85
N ASP A 66 -8.69 0.05 -9.67
CA ASP A 66 -8.23 1.37 -9.23
C ASP A 66 -7.11 1.89 -10.15
N PHE A 67 -6.12 1.06 -10.48
CA PHE A 67 -4.99 1.48 -11.30
C PHE A 67 -5.40 1.73 -12.76
N ILE A 68 -6.29 0.91 -13.34
CA ILE A 68 -6.84 1.19 -14.67
C ILE A 68 -7.63 2.50 -14.67
N SER A 69 -8.43 2.74 -13.63
CA SER A 69 -9.21 3.97 -13.51
C SER A 69 -8.32 5.19 -13.38
N PHE A 70 -7.24 5.09 -12.58
CA PHE A 70 -6.20 6.10 -12.50
C PHE A 70 -5.59 6.41 -13.87
N LEU A 71 -5.16 5.38 -14.63
CA LEU A 71 -4.58 5.57 -15.97
C LEU A 71 -5.58 6.25 -16.91
N LYS A 72 -6.85 5.84 -16.92
CA LYS A 72 -7.90 6.48 -17.73
C LYS A 72 -8.10 7.95 -17.36
N CYS A 73 -8.11 8.28 -16.07
CA CYS A 73 -8.24 9.68 -15.65
C CYS A 73 -7.04 10.51 -16.11
N ARG A 74 -5.82 9.99 -15.92
CA ARG A 74 -4.58 10.67 -16.32
C ARG A 74 -4.48 10.81 -17.84
N SER A 75 -5.01 9.85 -18.60
CA SER A 75 -5.00 9.95 -20.06
C SER A 75 -5.88 11.09 -20.57
N LEU A 76 -6.99 11.41 -19.89
CA LEU A 76 -7.84 12.56 -20.25
C LEU A 76 -7.17 13.91 -19.94
N GLU A 77 -6.39 13.99 -18.87
CA GLU A 77 -5.78 15.24 -18.40
C GLU A 77 -4.46 15.58 -19.10
N MET A 78 -3.67 14.55 -19.47
CA MET A 78 -2.33 14.77 -20.00
C MET A 78 -2.34 15.20 -21.47
N VAL A 79 -1.37 16.02 -21.89
CA VAL A 79 -1.15 16.35 -23.30
C VAL A 79 -0.50 15.18 -24.05
N SER A 80 -0.72 15.08 -25.37
CA SER A 80 -0.06 14.10 -26.24
C SER A 80 1.46 14.18 -26.11
N ASN A 81 2.15 13.04 -26.06
CA ASN A 81 3.60 12.93 -25.77
C ASN A 81 4.05 13.41 -24.37
N GLY A 82 3.12 13.81 -23.50
CA GLY A 82 3.39 14.08 -22.10
C GLY A 82 3.89 12.83 -21.37
N ARG A 83 4.69 13.04 -20.32
CA ARG A 83 5.29 11.97 -19.52
C ARG A 83 4.81 12.01 -18.09
N MET A 84 4.58 10.83 -17.53
CA MET A 84 4.20 10.64 -16.15
C MET A 84 5.24 9.73 -15.51
N VAL A 85 5.81 10.19 -14.40
CA VAL A 85 6.70 9.39 -13.57
C VAL A 85 5.90 8.88 -12.39
N LEU A 86 5.83 7.56 -12.25
CA LEU A 86 5.17 6.88 -11.13
C LEU A 86 6.24 6.24 -10.26
N ILE A 87 6.13 6.48 -8.95
CA ILE A 87 6.90 5.78 -7.92
C ILE A 87 5.87 5.19 -6.97
N ILE A 88 5.74 3.86 -6.98
CA ILE A 88 4.78 3.15 -6.14
C ILE A 88 5.48 2.01 -5.39
N HIS A 89 4.97 1.60 -4.23
CA HIS A 89 5.57 0.46 -3.54
C HIS A 89 5.42 -0.79 -4.40
N GLY A 90 6.52 -1.52 -4.54
CA GLY A 90 6.60 -2.73 -5.33
C GLY A 90 7.00 -3.92 -4.48
N ARG A 91 6.89 -5.11 -5.06
CA ARG A 91 7.47 -6.35 -4.54
C ARG A 91 8.34 -7.02 -5.60
N GLU A 92 9.38 -7.72 -5.15
CA GLU A 92 10.21 -8.55 -6.02
C GLU A 92 9.58 -9.93 -6.26
N SER A 93 8.89 -10.46 -5.24
CA SER A 93 8.24 -11.77 -5.33
C SER A 93 6.95 -11.69 -6.14
N GLU A 94 6.71 -12.69 -6.99
CA GLU A 94 5.42 -12.87 -7.64
C GLU A 94 4.30 -13.13 -6.62
N ASP A 95 4.60 -13.91 -5.58
CA ASP A 95 3.65 -14.26 -4.51
C ASP A 95 3.58 -13.16 -3.44
N PRO A 96 2.44 -12.43 -3.32
CA PRO A 96 2.27 -11.34 -2.36
C PRO A 96 2.30 -11.79 -0.89
N THR A 97 2.25 -13.09 -0.59
CA THR A 97 2.31 -13.62 0.79
C THR A 97 3.73 -13.87 1.30
N THR A 98 4.70 -13.93 0.40
CA THR A 98 6.07 -14.38 0.70
C THR A 98 7.02 -13.23 1.03
N ASP A 99 6.64 -12.01 0.68
CA ASP A 99 7.49 -10.83 0.83
C ASP A 99 7.42 -10.28 2.27
N ARG A 100 8.24 -10.89 3.13
CA ARG A 100 8.31 -10.58 4.57
C ARG A 100 8.58 -9.10 4.82
N ASP A 101 9.52 -8.52 4.08
CA ASP A 101 9.99 -7.15 4.31
C ASP A 101 8.89 -6.12 4.03
N HIS A 102 8.04 -6.41 3.05
CA HIS A 102 6.95 -5.53 2.63
C HIS A 102 5.70 -5.67 3.50
N ASN A 103 5.40 -6.90 3.93
CA ASN A 103 4.23 -7.18 4.76
C ASN A 103 4.48 -6.91 6.25
N TYR A 104 5.74 -6.79 6.68
CA TYR A 104 6.11 -6.63 8.09
C TYR A 104 5.34 -5.53 8.83
N ASN A 105 5.22 -4.34 8.24
CA ASN A 105 4.52 -3.22 8.90
C ASN A 105 3.04 -3.57 9.18
N TRP A 106 2.40 -4.24 8.22
CA TRP A 106 1.00 -4.69 8.34
C TRP A 106 0.87 -5.88 9.28
N GLU A 107 1.85 -6.78 9.32
CA GLU A 107 1.90 -7.89 10.27
C GLU A 107 2.06 -7.40 11.71
N VAL A 108 3.00 -6.49 11.97
CA VAL A 108 3.21 -5.88 13.30
C VAL A 108 1.95 -5.16 13.76
N LEU A 109 1.37 -4.33 12.90
CA LEU A 109 0.16 -3.60 13.22
C LEU A 109 -1.01 -4.55 13.48
N GLY A 110 -1.21 -5.57 12.62
CA GLY A 110 -2.23 -6.59 12.82
C GLY A 110 -2.05 -7.35 14.13
N ASN A 111 -0.83 -7.73 14.49
CA ASN A 111 -0.52 -8.39 15.76
C ASN A 111 -0.81 -7.48 16.95
N ALA A 112 -0.45 -6.19 16.88
CA ALA A 112 -0.77 -5.22 17.92
C ALA A 112 -2.29 -5.07 18.11
N MET A 113 -3.06 -5.01 17.02
CA MET A 113 -4.53 -5.00 17.07
C MET A 113 -5.10 -6.29 17.65
N SER A 114 -4.55 -7.46 17.32
CA SER A 114 -4.93 -8.73 17.96
C SER A 114 -4.64 -8.72 19.46
N CYS A 115 -3.54 -8.09 19.90
CA CYS A 115 -3.30 -7.88 21.34
C CYS A 115 -4.39 -6.99 21.96
N MET A 116 -4.81 -5.92 21.29
CA MET A 116 -5.91 -5.08 21.78
C MET A 116 -7.23 -5.85 21.90
N VAL A 117 -7.53 -6.76 20.96
CA VAL A 117 -8.68 -7.69 21.06
C VAL A 117 -8.58 -8.58 22.28
N SER A 118 -7.41 -9.20 22.51
CA SER A 118 -7.21 -10.07 23.69
C SER A 118 -7.35 -9.35 25.03
N GLN A 119 -7.15 -8.02 25.04
CA GLN A 119 -7.33 -7.15 26.21
C GLN A 119 -8.78 -6.61 26.35
N GLY A 120 -9.67 -6.94 25.41
CA GLY A 120 -11.05 -6.43 25.39
C GLY A 120 -11.16 -4.94 25.02
N LEU A 121 -10.13 -4.37 24.38
CA LEU A 121 -10.12 -2.96 23.94
C LEU A 121 -10.71 -2.77 22.54
N ILE A 122 -10.75 -3.84 21.73
CA ILE A 122 -11.31 -3.86 20.38
C ILE A 122 -12.16 -5.12 20.24
N ASP A 123 -13.33 -5.00 19.60
CA ASP A 123 -14.17 -6.14 19.24
C ASP A 123 -13.50 -6.99 18.15
N GLU A 124 -13.44 -8.31 18.33
CA GLU A 124 -12.85 -9.22 17.35
C GLU A 124 -13.50 -9.10 15.97
N GLU A 125 -14.82 -8.93 15.92
CA GLU A 125 -15.57 -8.73 14.66
C GLU A 125 -15.16 -7.46 13.91
N LYS A 126 -14.79 -6.40 14.64
CA LYS A 126 -14.27 -5.17 14.03
C LYS A 126 -12.88 -5.37 13.45
N LEU A 127 -12.04 -6.16 14.12
CA LEU A 127 -10.73 -6.53 13.58
C LEU A 127 -10.89 -7.38 12.30
N ASP A 128 -11.73 -8.42 12.35
CA ASP A 128 -11.93 -9.34 11.24
C ASP A 128 -12.49 -8.65 9.97
N SER A 129 -13.31 -7.62 10.15
CA SER A 129 -13.88 -6.83 9.05
C SER A 129 -12.94 -5.74 8.53
N PHE A 130 -11.93 -5.34 9.29
CA PHE A 130 -11.01 -4.27 8.92
C PHE A 130 -9.87 -4.76 8.04
N ASN A 131 -9.66 -4.05 6.93
CA ASN A 131 -8.59 -4.34 5.98
C ASN A 131 -7.98 -3.04 5.47
N ILE A 132 -6.67 -3.02 5.34
CA ILE A 132 -5.92 -1.87 4.85
C ILE A 132 -6.18 -1.71 3.34
N PRO A 133 -6.62 -0.54 2.86
CA PRO A 133 -6.80 -0.26 1.44
C PRO A 133 -5.45 -0.01 0.78
N TYR A 134 -4.61 -1.03 0.71
CA TYR A 134 -3.28 -0.90 0.14
C TYR A 134 -2.97 -2.15 -0.64
N TYR A 135 -2.22 -2.03 -1.74
CA TYR A 135 -1.70 -3.18 -2.46
C TYR A 135 -0.27 -2.91 -2.89
N ILE A 136 0.59 -3.91 -2.68
CA ILE A 136 2.00 -3.85 -3.06
C ILE A 136 2.15 -4.65 -4.34
N ALA A 137 2.18 -3.98 -5.49
CA ALA A 137 2.14 -4.63 -6.80
C ALA A 137 3.50 -5.23 -7.21
N SER A 138 3.48 -6.26 -8.05
CA SER A 138 4.67 -6.70 -8.77
C SER A 138 4.88 -5.82 -10.02
N LYS A 139 6.11 -5.80 -10.54
CA LYS A 139 6.43 -5.11 -11.80
C LYS A 139 5.53 -5.59 -12.94
N ASP A 140 5.36 -6.90 -13.06
CA ASP A 140 4.58 -7.53 -14.12
C ASP A 140 3.08 -7.17 -14.06
N GLU A 141 2.52 -7.05 -12.86
CA GLU A 141 1.14 -6.58 -12.68
C GLU A 141 0.98 -5.15 -13.23
N VAL A 142 1.91 -4.25 -12.91
CA VAL A 142 1.88 -2.87 -13.39
C VAL A 142 2.06 -2.80 -14.90
N GLU A 143 3.07 -3.50 -15.44
CA GLU A 143 3.29 -3.55 -16.89
C GLU A 143 2.07 -4.07 -17.64
N GLY A 144 1.48 -5.16 -17.14
CA GLY A 144 0.30 -5.78 -17.72
C GLY A 144 -0.89 -4.83 -17.75
N LEU A 145 -1.09 -4.05 -16.68
CA LEU A 145 -2.20 -3.10 -16.61
C LEU A 145 -2.01 -1.88 -17.50
N VAL A 146 -0.80 -1.33 -17.59
CA VAL A 146 -0.51 -0.24 -18.53
C VAL A 146 -0.75 -0.69 -19.98
N LYS A 147 -0.24 -1.88 -20.35
CA LYS A 147 -0.46 -2.47 -21.68
C LYS A 147 -1.95 -2.74 -21.95
N LYS A 148 -2.69 -3.22 -20.94
CA LYS A 148 -4.12 -3.52 -21.04
C LYS A 148 -4.98 -2.27 -21.20
N GLU A 149 -4.66 -1.18 -20.50
CA GLU A 149 -5.42 0.07 -20.58
C GLU A 149 -5.14 0.80 -21.91
N GLY A 150 -3.87 0.90 -22.31
CA GLY A 150 -3.47 1.26 -23.68
C GLY A 150 -3.37 2.75 -24.00
N SER A 151 -3.63 3.67 -23.08
CA SER A 151 -3.44 5.12 -23.31
C SER A 151 -1.97 5.56 -23.25
N PHE A 152 -1.12 4.75 -22.61
CA PHE A 152 0.28 5.06 -22.38
C PHE A 152 1.22 3.97 -22.93
N THR A 153 2.38 4.39 -23.41
CA THR A 153 3.54 3.52 -23.63
C THR A 153 4.48 3.57 -22.44
N ILE A 154 5.11 2.45 -22.10
CA ILE A 154 6.14 2.38 -21.06
C ILE A 154 7.48 2.76 -21.71
N GLU A 155 8.07 3.90 -21.33
CA GLU A 155 9.43 4.28 -21.74
C GLU A 155 10.49 3.66 -20.81
N PHE A 156 10.16 3.51 -19.53
CA PHE A 156 11.01 2.87 -18.53
C PHE A 156 10.15 2.24 -17.44
N ILE A 157 10.54 1.08 -16.94
CA ILE A 157 10.00 0.52 -15.70
C ILE A 157 11.03 -0.39 -15.04
N ASP A 158 11.31 -0.14 -13.77
CA ASP A 158 12.22 -0.96 -13.00
C ASP A 158 11.93 -0.96 -11.50
N LEU A 159 12.54 -1.91 -10.80
CA LEU A 159 12.50 -2.02 -9.34
C LEU A 159 13.70 -1.30 -8.74
N ILE A 160 13.43 -0.43 -7.77
CA ILE A 160 14.46 0.19 -6.93
C ILE A 160 14.30 -0.37 -5.53
N ALA A 161 15.36 -1.04 -5.06
CA ALA A 161 15.49 -1.45 -3.68
C ALA A 161 16.24 -0.39 -2.88
N ILE A 162 15.59 0.13 -1.85
CA ILE A 162 16.18 1.04 -0.89
C ILE A 162 16.48 0.23 0.38
N ASN A 163 17.76 0.21 0.76
CA ASN A 163 18.17 -0.35 2.02
C ASN A 163 17.74 0.60 3.15
N THR A 164 16.84 0.13 4.00
CA THR A 164 16.29 0.92 5.12
C THR A 164 17.33 1.17 6.21
N LEU A 165 18.44 0.42 6.22
CA LEU A 165 19.57 0.62 7.13
C LEU A 165 20.48 1.77 6.70
N ASP A 166 20.62 2.01 5.38
CA ASP A 166 21.46 3.08 4.83
C ASP A 166 20.81 4.46 5.02
N ILE A 167 19.50 4.50 5.27
CA ILE A 167 18.81 5.64 5.86
C ILE A 167 19.16 5.66 7.35
N THR A 168 20.40 6.07 7.65
CA THR A 168 20.92 6.24 9.01
C THR A 168 19.86 6.89 9.91
N ARG A 169 19.61 6.28 11.09
CA ARG A 169 18.72 6.72 12.20
C ARG A 169 17.32 6.05 12.34
N SER A 170 17.03 4.90 11.73
CA SER A 170 15.76 4.20 12.03
C SER A 170 15.79 3.46 13.38
N THR A 171 15.51 4.17 14.48
CA THR A 171 15.23 3.51 15.76
C THR A 171 13.89 2.75 15.69
N PRO A 172 13.65 1.73 16.53
CA PRO A 172 12.34 1.08 16.64
C PRO A 172 11.16 2.06 16.79
N GLU A 173 11.35 3.12 17.58
CA GLU A 173 10.36 4.18 17.81
C GLU A 173 10.12 5.00 16.53
N SER A 174 11.19 5.32 15.78
CA SER A 174 11.07 6.04 14.51
C SER A 174 10.30 5.22 13.48
N ARG A 175 10.46 3.89 13.48
CA ARG A 175 9.68 2.97 12.64
C ARG A 175 8.22 2.91 13.06
N ALA A 176 7.93 2.81 14.36
CA ALA A 176 6.57 2.83 14.87
C ALA A 176 5.85 4.16 14.52
N ASN A 177 6.55 5.30 14.66
CA ASN A 177 6.03 6.61 14.27
C ASN A 177 5.75 6.72 12.77
N LEU A 178 6.57 6.10 11.92
CA LEU A 178 6.30 6.03 10.48
C LEU A 178 5.03 5.20 10.19
N ILE A 179 4.83 4.08 10.87
CA ILE A 179 3.60 3.28 10.74
C ILE A 179 2.40 4.12 11.22
N ARG A 180 2.54 4.82 12.34
CA ARG A 180 1.49 5.70 12.88
C ARG A 180 1.10 6.80 11.91
N SER A 181 2.07 7.52 11.36
CA SER A 181 1.78 8.65 10.46
C SER A 181 1.02 8.26 9.18
N ILE A 182 1.19 7.02 8.70
CA ILE A 182 0.48 6.52 7.52
C ILE A 182 -0.86 5.85 7.84
N THR A 183 -1.07 5.37 9.07
CA THR A 183 -2.23 4.54 9.42
C THR A 183 -3.19 5.13 10.44
N GLU A 184 -2.76 6.10 11.25
CA GLU A 184 -3.56 6.55 12.39
C GLU A 184 -4.93 7.08 11.97
N SER A 185 -4.99 7.85 10.88
CA SER A 185 -6.25 8.42 10.40
C SER A 185 -7.29 7.37 10.01
N ILE A 186 -6.88 6.28 9.35
CA ILE A 186 -7.81 5.23 8.92
C ILE A 186 -8.21 4.33 10.10
N ILE A 187 -7.28 4.04 11.01
CA ILE A 187 -7.58 3.19 12.17
C ILE A 187 -8.44 3.97 13.19
N SER A 188 -8.14 5.23 13.48
CA SER A 188 -8.94 6.03 14.41
C SER A 188 -10.37 6.21 13.93
N THR A 189 -10.58 6.33 12.62
CA THR A 189 -11.93 6.39 12.02
C THR A 189 -12.75 5.14 12.30
N GLN A 190 -12.12 3.96 12.30
CA GLN A 190 -12.81 2.68 12.48
C GLN A 190 -12.90 2.24 13.94
N PHE A 191 -11.90 2.57 14.75
CA PHE A 191 -11.72 2.02 16.10
C PHE A 191 -11.74 3.06 17.22
N GLY A 192 -11.85 4.35 16.90
CA GLY A 192 -11.85 5.45 17.88
C GLY A 192 -10.45 6.00 18.17
N GLU A 193 -10.36 7.27 18.54
CA GLU A 193 -9.09 7.94 18.87
C GLU A 193 -8.50 7.47 20.21
N GLU A 194 -9.36 7.03 21.12
CA GLU A 194 -9.02 6.66 22.50
C GLU A 194 -8.05 5.48 22.61
N ILE A 195 -8.03 4.59 21.61
CA ILE A 195 -7.13 3.43 21.59
C ILE A 195 -5.80 3.68 20.88
N MET A 196 -5.65 4.79 20.13
CA MET A 196 -4.49 5.01 19.23
C MET A 196 -3.16 4.98 19.99
N HIS A 197 -3.07 5.69 21.12
CA HIS A 197 -1.85 5.71 21.91
C HIS A 197 -1.42 4.31 22.35
N LYS A 198 -2.34 3.54 22.96
CA LYS A 198 -2.06 2.17 23.41
C LYS A 198 -1.71 1.24 22.25
N LEU A 199 -2.38 1.38 21.11
CA LEU A 199 -2.10 0.59 19.92
C LEU A 199 -0.67 0.83 19.42
N TYR A 200 -0.26 2.08 19.27
CA TYR A 200 1.07 2.40 18.75
C TYR A 200 2.21 2.21 19.76
N ASP A 201 1.91 2.31 21.06
CA ASP A 201 2.83 1.84 22.10
C ASP A 201 3.07 0.33 21.92
N LYS A 202 2.00 -0.45 21.69
CA LYS A 202 2.13 -1.89 21.45
C LYS A 202 2.87 -2.23 20.16
N VAL A 203 2.65 -1.47 19.08
CA VAL A 203 3.44 -1.56 17.84
C VAL A 203 4.93 -1.35 18.13
N THR A 204 5.26 -0.33 18.93
CA THR A 204 6.64 -0.02 19.31
C THR A 204 7.28 -1.17 20.08
N GLU A 205 6.58 -1.74 21.07
CA GLU A 205 7.05 -2.91 21.82
C GLU A 205 7.39 -4.10 20.90
N ILE A 206 6.50 -4.44 19.96
CA ILE A 206 6.70 -5.55 19.02
C ILE A 206 7.93 -5.31 18.14
N ILE A 207 8.12 -4.08 17.63
CA ILE A 207 9.30 -3.74 16.80
C ILE A 207 10.59 -3.84 17.63
N ILE A 208 10.58 -3.43 18.88
CA ILE A 208 11.73 -3.54 19.79
C ILE A 208 12.08 -5.02 20.02
N GLU A 209 11.08 -5.87 20.27
CA GLU A 209 11.27 -7.31 20.44
C GLU A 209 11.81 -7.99 19.17
N ASP A 210 11.23 -7.68 18.01
CA ASP A 210 11.68 -8.22 16.73
C ASP A 210 13.10 -7.76 16.37
N SER A 211 13.45 -6.51 16.68
CA SER A 211 14.81 -5.97 16.50
C SER A 211 15.83 -6.76 17.32
N LYS A 212 15.52 -7.05 18.61
CA LYS A 212 16.38 -7.90 19.46
C LYS A 212 16.56 -9.32 18.92
N LEU A 213 15.59 -9.82 18.15
CA LEU A 213 15.61 -11.13 17.52
C LEU A 213 16.25 -11.13 16.11
N GLY A 214 16.78 -9.99 15.64
CA GLY A 214 17.37 -9.88 14.31
C GLY A 214 16.35 -10.03 13.17
N LYS A 215 15.08 -9.72 13.43
CA LYS A 215 13.99 -9.82 12.45
C LYS A 215 13.76 -8.52 11.68
N GLU A 216 14.74 -7.63 11.66
CA GLU A 216 14.61 -6.29 11.08
C GLU A 216 14.38 -6.35 9.57
N VAL A 217 13.48 -5.49 9.10
CA VAL A 217 13.29 -5.24 7.67
C VAL A 217 14.44 -4.39 7.16
N THR A 218 15.16 -4.91 6.19
CA THR A 218 16.38 -4.28 5.65
C THR A 218 16.18 -3.70 4.26
N LYS A 219 15.06 -4.01 3.59
CA LYS A 219 14.84 -3.64 2.21
C LYS A 219 13.41 -3.16 1.98
N ARG A 220 13.25 -2.03 1.29
CA ARG A 220 11.96 -1.58 0.73
C ARG A 220 12.11 -1.47 -0.78
N VAL A 221 11.19 -2.05 -1.52
CA VAL A 221 11.17 -2.04 -2.99
C VAL A 221 10.10 -1.08 -3.48
N SER A 222 10.45 -0.31 -4.49
CA SER A 222 9.54 0.57 -5.21
C SER A 222 9.63 0.30 -6.70
N ILE A 223 8.50 0.34 -7.39
CA ILE A 223 8.45 0.36 -8.85
C ILE A 223 8.58 1.81 -9.29
N VAL A 224 9.55 2.08 -10.15
CA VAL A 224 9.67 3.36 -10.86
C VAL A 224 9.29 3.14 -12.30
N ALA A 225 8.25 3.83 -12.78
CA ALA A 225 7.80 3.76 -14.15
C ALA A 225 7.75 5.15 -14.79
N VAL A 226 8.24 5.25 -16.03
CA VAL A 226 8.08 6.42 -16.90
C VAL A 226 7.13 6.03 -18.01
N LEU A 227 5.95 6.62 -17.97
CA LEU A 227 4.88 6.40 -18.95
C LEU A 227 4.79 7.61 -19.87
N LYS A 228 4.59 7.38 -21.17
CA LYS A 228 4.39 8.42 -22.17
C LYS A 228 2.99 8.30 -22.78
N LYS A 229 2.23 9.39 -22.82
CA LYS A 229 0.91 9.43 -23.47
C LYS A 229 1.06 9.30 -24.98
N ILE A 230 0.32 8.37 -25.60
CA ILE A 230 0.43 8.06 -27.03
C ILE A 230 -0.13 9.21 -27.89
N LYS A 231 -1.41 9.56 -27.71
CA LYS A 231 -2.11 10.67 -28.38
C LYS A 231 -3.14 11.25 -27.44
#